data_AF-A0A2K1J924-F1
#
_entry.id   AF-A0A2K1J924-F1
#
_cell.length_a   1.000
_cell.length_b   1.000
_cell.length_c   1.000
_cell.angle_alpha   90.00
_cell.angle_beta   90.00
_cell.angle_gamma   90.00
#
_symmetry.space_group_name_H-M   'P 1'
#
loop_
_entity.id
_entity.type
_entity.pdbx_description
1 polymer ?
#
loop_
_entity_poly.entity_id
_entity_poly.type
_entity_poly.pdbx_seq_one_letter_code
_entity_poly.pdbx_strand_id
1 'polypeptide(L)'
;MTVLRLMGKAGVLGSEVSISRDKNKISVISESSFSKRYLKYLTKKYLKKHNVRDWLRVIASNKDRNVYELRYFNIADNEAEEED
;
A
#
# COMPACT_ATOMS: atom_id res chain seq x y z
N MET A 1 4.14 1.42 -13.34
CA MET A 1 5.08 1.96 -12.32
C MET A 1 4.45 3.16 -11.61
N THR A 2 4.38 3.13 -10.27
CA THR A 2 3.90 4.25 -9.44
C THR A 2 5.11 4.81 -8.75
N VAL A 3 5.44 6.08 -9.02
CA VAL A 3 6.70 6.69 -8.59
C VAL A 3 6.54 7.22 -7.16
N LEU A 4 7.47 6.83 -6.28
CA LEU A 4 7.64 7.39 -4.94
C LEU A 4 8.19 8.82 -5.07
N ARG A 5 7.54 9.80 -4.42
CA ARG A 5 7.98 11.19 -4.38
C ARG A 5 8.42 11.53 -2.96
N LEU A 6 9.71 11.80 -2.79
CA LEU A 6 10.26 12.39 -1.57
C LEU A 6 10.44 13.89 -1.82
N MET A 7 9.99 14.73 -0.90
CA MET A 7 10.13 16.20 -0.94
C MET A 7 9.70 16.89 -2.26
N GLY A 8 8.70 16.34 -2.96
CA GLY A 8 8.14 16.94 -4.18
C GLY A 8 8.84 16.59 -5.50
N LYS A 9 9.99 15.90 -5.47
CA LYS A 9 10.69 15.41 -6.68
C LYS A 9 10.52 13.90 -6.85
N ALA A 10 10.23 13.48 -8.08
CA ALA A 10 10.09 12.07 -8.46
C ALA A 10 11.46 11.55 -8.91
N GLY A 11 11.89 10.38 -8.42
CA GLY A 11 13.09 9.70 -8.93
C GLY A 11 14.39 9.93 -8.14
N VAL A 12 14.40 10.76 -7.10
CA VAL A 12 15.55 10.86 -6.17
C VAL A 12 15.28 9.95 -4.97
N LEU A 13 15.44 8.64 -5.18
CA LEU A 13 15.53 7.64 -4.10
C LEU A 13 17.01 7.51 -3.66
N GLY A 14 17.72 8.63 -3.58
CA GLY A 14 19.16 8.64 -3.29
C GLY A 14 19.38 8.13 -1.88
N SER A 15 19.86 6.88 -1.75
CA SER A 15 20.32 6.16 -0.55
C SER A 15 19.39 6.08 0.68
N GLU A 16 18.41 6.96 0.83
CA GLU A 16 17.61 7.13 2.04
C GLU A 16 16.49 6.10 2.19
N VAL A 17 16.05 5.47 1.11
CA VAL A 17 14.95 4.48 1.13
C VAL A 17 15.33 3.27 0.30
N SER A 18 15.51 2.13 0.95
CA SER A 18 15.70 0.83 0.32
C SER A 18 14.40 0.02 0.34
N ILE A 19 14.12 -0.65 -0.77
CA ILE A 19 12.93 -1.49 -0.94
C ILE A 19 13.41 -2.89 -1.29
N SER A 20 13.06 -3.88 -0.47
CA SER A 20 13.28 -5.28 -0.77
C SER A 20 11.95 -5.98 -1.02
N ARG A 21 11.96 -6.91 -1.97
CA ARG A 21 10.79 -7.70 -2.36
C ARG A 21 11.11 -9.18 -2.20
N ASP A 22 10.39 -9.81 -1.28
CA ASP A 22 10.23 -11.25 -1.23
C ASP A 22 8.97 -11.66 -2.01
N LYS A 23 8.74 -12.97 -2.17
CA LYS A 23 7.57 -13.48 -2.92
C LYS A 23 6.24 -12.92 -2.40
N ASN A 24 6.07 -12.89 -1.07
CA ASN A 24 4.82 -12.49 -0.42
C ASN A 24 4.94 -11.24 0.46
N LYS A 25 6.14 -10.69 0.62
CA LYS A 25 6.41 -9.57 1.53
C LYS A 25 7.23 -8.50 0.82
N ILE A 26 6.86 -7.25 1.04
CA ILE A 26 7.63 -6.10 0.61
C ILE A 26 8.10 -5.38 1.86
N SER A 27 9.41 -5.22 2.01
CA SER A 27 10.00 -4.48 3.12
C SER A 27 10.54 -3.15 2.61
N VAL A 28 10.16 -2.08 3.29
CA VAL A 28 10.61 -0.72 2.99
C VAL A 28 11.38 -0.24 4.20
N ILE A 29 12.67 0.05 4.00
CA ILE A 29 13.56 0.56 5.04
C ILE A 29 13.93 1.98 4.62
N SER A 30 13.72 2.94 5.51
CA SER A 30 14.07 4.34 5.27
C SER A 30 14.91 4.88 6.41
N GLU A 31 16.03 5.52 6.10
CA GLU A 31 16.82 6.30 7.07
C GLU A 31 16.18 7.66 7.35
N SER A 32 15.34 8.14 6.42
CA SER A 32 14.62 9.42 6.52
C SER A 32 13.22 9.29 7.14
N SER A 33 12.58 10.43 7.38
CA SER A 33 11.20 10.52 7.88
C SER A 33 10.17 9.99 6.88
N PHE A 34 9.96 8.68 6.86
CA PHE A 34 8.96 8.02 6.02
C PHE A 34 7.72 7.65 6.83
N SER A 35 6.60 8.32 6.56
CA SER A 35 5.38 8.03 7.30
C SER A 35 4.72 6.74 6.81
N LYS A 36 4.31 5.90 7.77
CA LYS A 36 3.47 4.72 7.50
C LYS A 36 2.24 5.10 6.67
N ARG A 37 1.59 6.23 6.98
CA ARG A 37 0.42 6.74 6.22
C ARG A 37 0.71 6.94 4.74
N TYR A 38 1.91 7.38 4.37
CA TYR A 38 2.29 7.58 2.98
C TYR A 38 2.40 6.27 2.21
N LEU A 39 2.87 5.19 2.85
CA LEU A 39 2.88 3.85 2.27
C LEU A 39 1.46 3.35 1.96
N LYS A 40 0.48 3.62 2.85
CA LYS A 40 -0.94 3.32 2.61
C LYS A 40 -1.50 4.09 1.42
N TYR A 41 -1.11 5.35 1.25
CA TYR A 41 -1.54 6.15 0.10
C TYR A 41 -0.99 5.58 -1.21
N LEU A 42 0.32 5.27 -1.26
CA LEU A 42 0.98 4.75 -2.45
C LEU A 42 0.41 3.39 -2.88
N THR A 43 0.19 2.49 -1.91
CA THR A 43 -0.45 1.19 -2.15
C THR A 43 -1.87 1.37 -2.69
N LYS A 44 -2.71 2.21 -2.07
CA LYS A 44 -4.06 2.51 -2.58
C LYS A 44 -4.06 3.18 -3.97
N LYS A 45 -3.05 3.99 -4.28
CA LYS A 45 -2.87 4.61 -5.60
C LYS A 45 -2.54 3.56 -6.65
N TYR A 46 -1.68 2.60 -6.30
CA TYR A 46 -1.36 1.45 -7.16
C TYR A 46 -2.60 0.58 -7.42
N LEU A 47 -3.36 0.24 -6.37
CA LEU A 47 -4.58 -0.56 -6.53
C LEU A 47 -5.60 0.09 -7.47
N LYS A 48 -5.77 1.41 -7.44
CA LYS A 48 -6.65 2.12 -8.40
C LYS A 48 -6.15 2.05 -9.82
N LYS A 49 -4.84 2.26 -10.00
CA LYS A 49 -4.21 2.26 -11.31
C LYS A 49 -4.34 0.90 -12.01
N HIS A 50 -4.38 -0.18 -11.23
CA HIS A 50 -4.55 -1.55 -11.72
C HIS A 50 -5.99 -2.06 -11.61
N ASN A 51 -6.96 -1.20 -11.28
CA ASN A 51 -8.37 -1.51 -11.10
C ASN A 51 -8.69 -2.67 -10.13
N VAL A 52 -7.83 -2.92 -9.13
CA VAL A 52 -8.01 -4.03 -8.16
C VAL A 52 -8.58 -3.58 -6.81
N ARG A 53 -9.24 -2.43 -6.79
CA ARG A 53 -9.78 -1.86 -5.54
C ARG A 53 -10.97 -2.60 -5.00
N ASP A 54 -11.72 -3.28 -5.86
CA ASP A 54 -12.97 -3.93 -5.49
C ASP A 54 -12.70 -5.30 -4.87
N TRP A 55 -11.53 -5.89 -5.16
CA TRP A 55 -11.12 -7.17 -4.59
C TRP A 55 -10.18 -7.04 -3.39
N LEU A 56 -9.41 -5.95 -3.25
CA LEU A 56 -8.35 -5.84 -2.24
C LEU A 56 -8.45 -4.58 -1.38
N ARG A 57 -8.32 -4.75 -0.06
CA ARG A 57 -8.22 -3.68 0.94
C ARG A 57 -6.89 -3.68 1.68
N VAL A 58 -6.36 -2.48 1.93
CA VAL A 58 -5.16 -2.25 2.74
C VAL A 58 -5.54 -2.04 4.21
N ILE A 59 -5.16 -2.96 5.09
CA ILE A 59 -5.46 -2.94 6.53
C ILE A 59 -4.16 -2.84 7.33
N ALA A 60 -4.17 -2.09 8.45
CA ALA A 60 -3.05 -2.10 9.39
C ALA A 60 -3.10 -3.40 10.20
N SER A 61 -1.97 -4.09 10.33
CA SER A 61 -1.92 -5.28 11.20
C SER A 61 -2.11 -4.87 12.66
N ASN A 62 -2.94 -5.60 13.40
CA ASN A 62 -3.16 -5.37 14.83
C ASN A 62 -1.98 -5.84 15.69
N LYS A 63 -1.22 -6.82 15.19
CA LYS A 63 -0.06 -7.38 15.90
C LYS A 63 1.15 -6.44 15.78
N ASP A 64 1.41 -5.98 14.56
CA ASP A 64 2.55 -5.11 14.26
C ASP A 64 2.12 -3.73 13.75
N ARG A 65 2.38 -2.70 14.57
CA ARG A 65 2.02 -1.30 14.29
C ARG A 65 2.69 -0.73 13.04
N ASN A 66 3.73 -1.38 12.49
CA ASN A 66 4.45 -0.92 11.29
C ASN A 66 4.07 -1.68 10.01
N VAL A 67 3.17 -2.66 10.10
CA VAL A 67 2.82 -3.51 8.96
C VAL A 67 1.47 -3.11 8.37
N TYR A 68 1.37 -3.20 7.04
CA TYR A 68 0.11 -3.24 6.31
C TYR A 68 -0.07 -4.59 5.64
N GLU A 69 -1.30 -5.05 5.62
CA GLU A 69 -1.73 -6.28 4.98
C GLU A 69 -2.71 -5.93 3.86
N LEU A 70 -2.61 -6.67 2.75
CA LEU A 70 -3.63 -6.69 1.71
C LEU A 70 -4.57 -7.86 2.02
N ARG A 71 -5.86 -7.59 2.15
CA ARG A 71 -6.88 -8.62 2.37
C ARG A 71 -7.94 -8.55 1.29
N TYR A 72 -8.52 -9.69 0.96
CA TYR A 72 -9.71 -9.74 0.13
C TYR A 72 -10.92 -9.16 0.88
N PHE A 73 -11.89 -8.64 0.14
CA PHE A 73 -13.24 -8.43 0.67
C PHE A 73 -13.95 -9.78 0.80
N ASN A 74 -14.83 -9.92 1.80
CA ASN A 74 -15.72 -11.06 1.86
C ASN A 74 -16.82 -10.82 0.84
N ILE A 75 -16.85 -11.62 -0.22
CA ILE A 75 -17.79 -11.46 -1.35
C ILE A 75 -19.24 -11.73 -0.91
N ALA A 76 -19.43 -12.39 0.24
CA ALA A 76 -20.76 -12.64 0.82
C ALA A 76 -21.54 -11.36 1.21
N ASP A 77 -20.87 -10.21 1.39
CA ASP A 77 -21.54 -8.95 1.73
C ASP A 77 -21.80 -8.05 0.50
N ASN A 78 -21.32 -8.42 -0.69
CA ASN A 78 -21.35 -7.54 -1.87
C ASN A 78 -22.55 -7.79 -2.80
N GLU A 79 -23.39 -8.79 -2.53
CA GLU A 79 -24.69 -9.00 -3.20
C GLU A 79 -25.84 -8.24 -2.51
N ALA A 80 -25.61 -7.65 -1.33
CA ALA A 80 -26.63 -6.91 -0.57
C ALA A 80 -26.54 -5.38 -0.72
N GLU A 81 -25.57 -4.84 -1.48
CA GLU A 81 -25.40 -3.38 -1.70
C GLU A 81 -25.64 -2.98 -3.18
N GLU A 82 -26.18 -3.86 -4.04
CA GLU A 82 -26.65 -3.50 -5.39
C GLU A 82 -28.18 -3.25 -5.49
N GLU A 83 -28.91 -3.30 -4.36
CA GLU A 83 -30.31 -2.84 -4.25
C GLU A 83 -30.43 -1.76 -3.15
N ASP A 84 -29.95 -0.54 -3.42
CA ASP A 84 -30.52 0.74 -2.92
C ASP A 84 -29.83 1.98 -3.54
#